data_AF-A0A0S4IE05-F1
#
_entry.id   AF-A0A0S4IE05-F1
#
_cell.length_a   1.000
_cell.length_b   1.000
_cell.length_c   1.000
_cell.angle_alpha   90.00
_cell.angle_beta   90.00
_cell.angle_gamma   90.00
#
_symmetry.space_group_name_H-M   'P 1'
#
loop_
_entity.id
_entity.type
_entity.pdbx_description
1 polymer ?
#
loop_
_entity_poly.entity_id
_entity_poly.type
_entity_poly.pdbx_seq_one_letter_code
_entity_poly.pdbx_strand_id
1 'polypeptide(L)' 'MTLISREPWWLVPPKPGQTEQDLHWGYLEIYSNGHTVFVDQRPSDREMTERKSCRNFPKSDR' A
#
# COMPACT_ATOMS: atom_id res chain seq x y z
N MET A 1 8.26 -20.33 -7.43
CA MET A 1 7.37 -19.15 -7.45
C MET A 1 8.24 -17.94 -7.21
N THR A 2 8.54 -17.17 -8.25
CA THR A 2 9.42 -16.00 -8.12
C THR A 2 8.56 -14.78 -7.86
N LEU A 3 8.78 -14.12 -6.72
CA LEU A 3 8.18 -12.83 -6.42
C LEU A 3 8.76 -11.79 -7.40
N ILE A 4 7.92 -11.19 -8.24
CA ILE A 4 8.31 -10.12 -9.16
C ILE A 4 8.38 -8.80 -8.43
N SER A 5 7.34 -8.47 -7.68
CA SER A 5 7.26 -7.20 -6.96
C SER A 5 6.51 -7.40 -5.65
N ARG A 6 6.98 -6.75 -4.60
CA ARG A 6 6.26 -6.61 -3.34
C ARG A 6 6.23 -5.14 -3.00
N GLU A 7 5.05 -4.56 -3.00
CA GLU A 7 4.87 -3.15 -2.71
C GLU A 7 3.76 -2.93 -1.66
N PRO A 8 3.92 -1.92 -0.80
CA PRO A 8 2.91 -1.61 0.20
C PRO A 8 1.63 -1.09 -0.49
N TRP A 9 0.51 -1.75 -0.22
CA TRP A 9 -0.76 -1.51 -0.89
C TRP A 9 -1.89 -1.40 0.12
N TRP A 10 -2.92 -0.61 -0.17
CA TRP A 10 -4.12 -0.56 0.67
C TRP A 10 -5.10 -1.66 0.26
N LEU A 11 -5.67 -2.38 1.23
CA LEU A 11 -6.68 -3.42 0.96
C LEU A 11 -7.94 -2.79 0.35
N VAL A 12 -8.32 -1.62 0.87
CA VAL A 12 -9.51 -0.88 0.46
C VAL A 12 -9.10 0.54 0.08
N PRO A 13 -9.70 1.10 -0.99
CA PRO A 13 -9.42 2.48 -1.36
C PRO A 13 -9.79 3.43 -0.21
N PRO A 14 -8.95 4.45 0.08
CA PRO A 14 -9.27 5.45 1.09
C PRO A 14 -10.59 6.14 0.76
N LYS A 15 -11.47 6.27 1.76
CA LYS A 15 -12.62 7.16 1.65
C LYS A 15 -12.18 8.61 1.85
N PRO A 16 -12.90 9.58 1.25
CA PRO A 16 -12.63 10.99 1.50
C PRO A 16 -12.74 11.31 2.99
N GLY A 17 -11.64 11.79 3.58
CA GLY A 17 -11.53 12.11 5.00
C GLY A 17 -10.81 11.05 5.87
N GLN A 18 -10.50 9.86 5.34
CA GLN A 18 -9.62 8.91 6.03
C GLN A 18 -8.16 9.31 5.89
N THR A 19 -7.39 9.08 6.95
CA THR A 19 -5.94 9.32 6.98
C THR A 19 -5.17 8.01 6.83
N GLU A 20 -3.87 8.09 6.56
CA GLU A 20 -2.96 6.94 6.44
C GLU A 20 -3.05 5.95 7.59
N GLN A 21 -3.35 6.43 8.78
CA GLN A 21 -3.39 5.60 9.98
C GLN A 21 -4.66 4.75 10.06
N ASP A 22 -5.74 5.19 9.40
CA ASP A 22 -7.05 4.54 9.36
C ASP A 22 -7.17 3.53 8.19
N LEU A 23 -6.21 3.56 7.28
CA LEU A 23 -6.15 2.67 6.12
C LEU A 23 -5.64 1.28 6.52
N HIS A 24 -6.31 0.26 5.98
CA HIS A 24 -5.85 -1.12 6.05
C HIS A 24 -4.70 -1.33 5.05
N TRP A 25 -3.48 -1.20 5.57
CA TRP A 25 -2.27 -1.41 4.79
C TRP A 25 -1.83 -2.87 4.82
N GLY A 26 -1.44 -3.35 3.65
CA GLY A 26 -0.80 -4.63 3.47
C GLY A 26 0.33 -4.54 2.46
N TYR A 27 0.69 -5.69 1.91
CA TYR A 27 1.62 -5.81 0.80
C TYR A 27 0.95 -6.53 -0.36
N LEU A 28 1.05 -5.94 -1.56
CA LEU A 28 0.68 -6.63 -2.78
C LEU A 28 1.92 -7.34 -3.32
N GLU A 29 1.90 -8.67 -3.26
CA GLU A 29 2.94 -9.53 -3.80
C GLU A 29 2.51 -10.02 -5.19
N ILE A 30 3.21 -9.56 -6.22
CA ILE A 30 2.98 -9.92 -7.61
C ILE A 30 4.01 -10.99 -7.97
N TYR A 31 3.54 -12.17 -8.36
CA TYR A 31 4.38 -13.31 -8.73
C TYR A 31 4.47 -13.44 -10.24
N SER A 32 5.57 -14.02 -10.74
CA SER A 32 5.83 -14.16 -12.18
C SER A 32 4.85 -15.03 -12.94
N ASN A 33 4.07 -15.83 -12.22
CA ASN A 33 3.03 -16.68 -12.79
C ASN A 33 1.70 -15.94 -12.98
N GLY A 34 1.67 -14.61 -12.78
CA GLY A 34 0.45 -13.81 -12.81
C GLY A 34 -0.41 -13.91 -11.54
N HIS A 35 0.12 -14.57 -10.50
CA HIS A 35 -0.57 -14.66 -9.22
C HIS A 35 -0.32 -13.38 -8.42
N THR A 36 -1.37 -12.77 -7.90
CA THR A 36 -1.29 -11.62 -7.00
C THR A 36 -1.81 -12.04 -5.63
N VAL A 37 -1.00 -11.82 -4.60
CA VAL A 37 -1.36 -12.13 -3.22
C VAL A 37 -1.38 -10.84 -2.43
N PHE A 38 -2.50 -10.57 -1.79
CA PHE A 38 -2.59 -9.50 -0.81
C PHE A 38 -2.23 -10.07 0.56
N VAL A 39 -1.17 -9.54 1.15
CA VAL A 39 -0.73 -9.89 2.50
C VAL A 39 -1.22 -8.80 3.44
N ASP A 40 -2.17 -9.13 4.33
CA ASP A 40 -2.65 -8.26 5.41
C ASP A 40 -1.59 -8.14 6.51
N GLN A 41 -0.44 -7.58 6.14
CA GLN A 41 0.67 -7.33 7.03
C GLN A 41 0.94 -5.84 7.01
N ARG A 42 0.67 -5.17 8.14
CA ARG A 42 0.92 -3.74 8.28
C ARG A 42 2.41 -3.46 7.99
N PRO A 43 2.73 -2.72 6.92
CA PRO A 43 4.10 -2.31 6.65
C PRO A 43 4.61 -1.44 7.79
N SER A 44 5.88 -1.62 8.15
CA SER A 44 6.52 -0.83 9.20
C SER A 44 6.57 0.65 8.83
N ASP A 45 6.57 1.52 9.83
CA ASP A 45 6.63 2.97 9.68
C ASP A 45 7.81 3.44 8.79
N ARG A 46 8.91 2.69 8.82
CA ARG A 46 10.09 2.88 7.96
C ARG A 46 9.79 2.61 6.48
N GLU A 47 9.10 1.51 6.18
CA GLU A 47 8.67 1.13 4.83
C GLU A 47 7.56 2.06 4.32
N MET A 48 6.74 2.61 5.22
CA MET A 48 5.80 3.70 4.95
C MET A 48 6.50 5.01 4.60
N THR A 49 7.54 5.35 5.35
CA THR A 49 8.34 6.57 5.16
C THR A 49 9.21 6.51 3.91
N GLU A 50 9.73 5.33 3.55
CA GLU A 50 10.56 5.12 2.35
C GLU A 50 9.74 4.86 1.06
N ARG A 51 8.41 4.91 1.10
CA ARG A 51 7.58 4.75 -0.10
C ARG A 51 7.86 5.85 -1.11
N LYS A 52 8.49 5.48 -2.23
CA LYS A 52 8.66 6.36 -3.40
C LYS A 52 7.34 6.84 -4.02
N SER A 53 6.23 6.12 -3.82
CA SER A 53 4.99 6.31 -4.60
C SER A 53 3.91 7.16 -3.91
N CYS A 54 3.86 7.23 -2.58
CA CYS A 54 2.76 7.89 -1.86
C CYS A 54 3.23 9.16 -1.13
N ARG A 55 3.44 10.24 -1.88
CA ARG A 55 3.58 11.60 -1.31
C ARG A 55 2.40 12.53 -1.63
N ASN A 56 1.41 12.05 -2.38
CA ASN A 56 0.20 12.80 -2.72
C ASN A 56 -1.00 12.17 -2.03
N PHE A 57 -1.21 12.53 -0.76
CA PHE A 57 -2.59 12.68 -0.31
C PHE A 57 -3.22 13.75 -1.18
N PRO A 58 -4.48 13.59 -1.66
CA PRO A 58 -5.19 14.74 -2.19
C PRO A 58 -5.22 15.77 -1.08
N LYS A 59 -4.35 16.79 -1.17
CA LYS A 59 -4.46 17.96 -0.32
C LYS A 59 -5.87 18.47 -0.57
N SER A 60 -6.65 18.60 0.51
CA SER A 60 -7.92 19.31 0.43
C SER A 60 -7.56 20.70 -0.09
N ASP A 61 -7.84 20.93 -1.37
CA ASP A 61 -7.76 22.24 -2.00
C ASP A 61 -8.73 23.12 -1.21
N ARG A 62 -8.17 24.09 -0.49
CA ARG A 62 -8.93 25.13 0.20
C ARG A 62 -8.50 26.46 -0.38
#